data_AF-A0A6A5AW75-F1
#
_entry.id   AF-A0A6A5AW75-F1
#
_cell.length_a   1.000
_cell.length_b   1.000
_cell.length_c   1.000
_cell.angle_alpha   90.00
_cell.angle_beta   90.00
_cell.angle_gamma   90.00
#
_symmetry.space_group_name_H-M   'P 1'
#
loop_
_entity.id
_entity.type
_entity.pdbx_description
1 polymer ?
#
loop_
_entity_poly.entity_id
_entity_poly.type
_entity_poly.pdbx_seq_one_letter_code
_entity_poly.pdbx_strand_id
1 'polypeptide(L)'
;MKLAEMPYSGANSVFIKILLNKKYSLPTRVIGALATHFESFVDDSREMPVLWHQALLAFVERYKNDITKEHRELFKVLFKTHVHHQITPLARRELFNE
;
A
#
# COMPACT_ATOMS: atom_id res chain seq x y z
N MET A 1 -9.74 12.27 3.00
CA MET A 1 -10.08 11.09 3.83
C MET A 1 -9.22 11.20 5.07
N LYS A 2 -9.77 11.57 6.23
CA LYS A 2 -8.96 12.03 7.38
C LYS A 2 -7.90 11.03 7.87
N LEU A 3 -8.09 9.73 7.64
CA LEU A 3 -7.16 8.67 8.05
C LEU A 3 -5.85 8.63 7.24
N ALA A 4 -5.85 9.11 5.99
CA ALA A 4 -4.65 9.13 5.15
C ALA A 4 -3.69 10.31 5.47
N GLU A 5 -4.21 11.34 6.13
CA GLU A 5 -3.48 12.57 6.51
C GLU A 5 -2.89 12.49 7.93
N MET A 6 -3.15 11.42 8.68
CA MET A 6 -2.66 11.28 10.06
C MET A 6 -1.21 10.77 10.10
N PRO A 7 -0.39 11.22 11.07
CA PRO A 7 0.96 10.70 11.27
C PRO A 7 0.94 9.19 11.50
N TYR A 8 1.93 8.51 10.94
CA TYR A 8 2.00 7.04 10.95
C TYR A 8 1.91 6.48 12.37
N SER A 9 0.93 5.61 12.57
CA SER A 9 0.73 4.79 13.76
C SER A 9 0.47 3.36 13.28
N GLY A 10 1.00 2.35 13.98
CA GLY A 10 0.75 0.95 13.65
C GLY A 10 -0.76 0.61 13.60
N ALA A 11 -1.59 1.34 14.35
CA ALA A 11 -3.05 1.21 14.32
C ALA A 11 -3.67 1.66 12.98
N ASN A 12 -3.07 2.63 12.28
CA ASN A 12 -3.55 3.08 10.96
C ASN A 12 -3.33 2.00 9.89
N SER A 13 -2.19 1.30 9.90
CA SER A 13 -1.94 0.17 8.99
C SER A 13 -2.91 -0.99 9.22
N VAL A 14 -3.26 -1.26 10.48
CA VAL A 14 -4.26 -2.27 10.83
C VAL A 14 -5.66 -1.83 10.39
N PHE A 15 -6.03 -0.55 10.57
CA PHE A 15 -7.31 -0.01 10.10
C PHE A 15 -7.45 -0.05 8.58
N ILE A 16 -6.39 0.29 7.83
CA ILE A 16 -6.36 0.19 6.37
C ILE A 16 -6.55 -1.27 5.94
N LYS A 17 -5.80 -2.22 6.53
CA LYS A 17 -5.96 -3.66 6.24
C LYS A 17 -7.38 -4.16 6.51
N ILE A 18 -8.02 -3.72 7.60
CA ILE A 18 -9.40 -4.10 7.95
C ILE A 18 -10.42 -3.48 6.99
N LEU A 19 -10.27 -2.20 6.62
CA LEU A 19 -11.15 -1.52 5.67
C LEU A 19 -11.10 -2.16 4.27
N LEU A 20 -9.89 -2.55 3.82
CA LEU A 20 -9.69 -3.23 2.53
C LEU A 20 -10.28 -4.66 2.52
N ASN A 21 -10.34 -5.34 3.68
CA ASN A 21 -10.89 -6.69 3.77
C ASN A 21 -12.42 -6.76 3.77
N LYS A 22 -13.14 -5.65 3.98
CA LYS A 22 -14.60 -5.67 4.22
C LYS A 22 -15.50 -5.72 2.97
N LYS A 23 -15.00 -6.08 1.78
CA LYS A 23 -15.77 -6.27 0.52
C LYS A 23 -16.63 -5.06 0.07
N TYR A 24 -16.26 -3.82 0.41
CA TYR A 24 -16.88 -2.65 -0.22
C TYR A 24 -16.07 -2.21 -1.44
N SER A 25 -16.75 -1.92 -2.54
CA SER A 25 -16.17 -1.21 -3.68
C SER A 25 -15.75 0.18 -3.22
N LEU A 26 -14.49 0.35 -2.81
CA LEU A 26 -13.98 1.65 -2.40
C LEU A 26 -13.99 2.59 -3.62
N PRO A 27 -14.46 3.84 -3.49
CA PRO A 27 -14.37 4.82 -4.56
C PRO A 27 -12.91 5.02 -4.99
N THR A 28 -12.65 5.19 -6.29
CA THR A 28 -11.29 5.38 -6.84
C THR A 28 -10.51 6.51 -6.16
N ARG A 29 -11.19 7.56 -5.69
CA ARG A 29 -10.58 8.64 -4.89
C ARG A 29 -9.94 8.16 -3.59
N VAL A 30 -10.54 7.16 -2.95
CA VAL A 30 -10.03 6.56 -1.71
C VAL A 30 -8.81 5.69 -2.00
N ILE A 31 -8.83 4.95 -3.11
CA ILE A 31 -7.71 4.13 -3.57
C ILE A 31 -6.49 5.01 -3.85
N GLY A 32 -6.69 6.13 -4.57
CA GLY A 32 -5.63 7.11 -4.82
C GLY A 32 -5.06 7.70 -3.52
N ALA A 33 -5.91 8.11 -2.58
CA ALA A 33 -5.45 8.64 -1.29
C ALA A 33 -4.65 7.61 -0.47
N LEU A 34 -5.02 6.33 -0.54
CA LEU A 34 -4.27 5.24 0.10
C LEU A 34 -2.94 4.98 -0.62
N ALA A 35 -2.92 5.04 -1.96
CA ALA A 35 -1.68 4.93 -2.73
C ALA A 35 -0.69 6.04 -2.34
N THR A 36 -1.15 7.29 -2.34
CA THR A 36 -0.35 8.44 -1.90
C THR A 36 0.14 8.30 -0.45
N HIS A 37 -0.68 7.73 0.43
CA HIS A 37 -0.23 7.43 1.79
C HIS A 37 0.94 6.45 1.80
N PHE A 38 0.86 5.34 1.08
CA PHE A 38 1.98 4.39 0.99
C PHE A 38 3.21 4.99 0.30
N GLU A 39 3.02 5.84 -0.70
CA GLU A 39 4.11 6.54 -1.40
C GLU A 39 4.88 7.49 -0.49
N SER A 40 4.21 8.11 0.49
CA SER A 40 4.87 9.00 1.45
C SER A 40 5.95 8.31 2.30
N PHE A 41 5.94 6.97 2.36
CA PHE A 41 6.96 6.19 3.05
C PHE A 41 8.21 5.94 2.21
N VAL A 42 8.26 6.36 0.94
CA VAL A 42 9.48 6.23 0.10
C VAL A 42 10.66 6.99 0.72
N ASP A 43 10.39 8.16 1.31
CA ASP A 43 11.41 9.00 1.96
C ASP A 43 11.65 8.61 3.44
N ASP A 44 10.85 7.68 3.97
CA ASP A 44 11.00 7.20 5.34
C ASP A 44 12.06 6.10 5.39
N SER A 45 13.15 6.34 6.11
CA SER A 45 14.28 5.41 6.25
C SER A 45 14.10 4.39 7.37
N ARG A 46 12.96 4.43 8.09
CA ARG A 46 12.67 3.49 9.18
C ARG A 46 12.32 2.10 8.63
N GLU A 47 12.74 1.06 9.34
CA GLU A 47 12.28 -0.29 9.04
C GLU A 47 10.78 -0.42 9.33
N MET A 48 9.99 -0.66 8.28
CA MET A 48 8.55 -0.78 8.41
C MET A 48 8.17 -2.14 9.02
N PRO A 49 7.21 -2.17 9.97
CA PRO A 49 6.81 -3.40 10.61
C PRO A 49 6.12 -4.35 9.62
N VAL A 50 6.15 -5.66 9.91
CA VAL A 50 5.53 -6.70 9.06
C VAL A 50 4.07 -6.40 8.71
N LEU A 51 3.33 -5.79 9.65
CA LEU A 51 1.92 -5.42 9.47
C LEU A 51 1.72 -4.39 8.36
N TRP A 52 2.67 -3.46 8.18
CA TRP A 52 2.64 -2.50 7.10
C TRP A 52 2.81 -3.18 5.74
N HIS A 53 3.79 -4.10 5.63
CA HIS A 53 3.99 -4.90 4.42
C HIS A 53 2.76 -5.75 4.08
N GLN A 54 2.12 -6.36 5.08
CA GLN A 54 0.89 -7.11 4.89
C GLN A 54 -0.29 -6.23 4.41
N ALA A 55 -0.39 -5.00 4.92
CA ALA A 55 -1.41 -4.05 4.47
C ALA A 55 -1.18 -3.61 3.02
N LEU A 56 0.07 -3.36 2.64
CA LEU A 56 0.47 -3.02 1.28
C LEU A 56 0.17 -4.17 0.30
N LEU A 57 0.50 -5.42 0.67
CA LEU A 57 0.17 -6.60 -0.15
C LEU A 57 -1.35 -6.72 -0.36
N ALA A 58 -2.15 -6.61 0.70
CA ALA A 58 -3.60 -6.70 0.60
C ALA A 58 -4.19 -5.58 -0.28
N PHE A 59 -3.61 -4.37 -0.22
CA PHE A 59 -4.00 -3.27 -1.09
C PHE A 59 -3.72 -3.58 -2.57
N VAL A 60 -2.50 -4.06 -2.87
CA VAL A 60 -2.09 -4.40 -4.24
C VAL A 60 -2.91 -5.55 -4.80
N GLU A 61 -3.07 -6.65 -4.05
CA GLU A 61 -3.85 -7.82 -4.49
C GLU A 61 -5.30 -7.46 -4.86
N ARG A 62 -5.90 -6.53 -4.11
CA ARG A 62 -7.31 -6.17 -4.27
C ARG A 62 -7.54 -5.08 -5.32
N TYR A 63 -6.67 -4.07 -5.37
CA TYR A 63 -6.90 -2.85 -6.14
C TYR A 63 -5.93 -2.68 -7.32
N LYS A 64 -5.16 -3.72 -7.71
CA LYS A 64 -4.22 -3.66 -8.84
C LYS A 64 -4.82 -3.06 -10.13
N ASN A 65 -6.09 -3.33 -10.41
CA ASN A 65 -6.79 -2.84 -11.60
C ASN A 65 -7.16 -1.34 -11.51
N ASP A 66 -7.30 -0.81 -10.29
CA ASP A 66 -7.71 0.57 -10.03
C ASP A 66 -6.52 1.50 -9.72
N ILE A 67 -5.29 0.96 -9.65
CA ILE A 67 -4.07 1.74 -9.44
C ILE A 67 -3.60 2.33 -10.78
N THR A 68 -3.47 3.66 -10.83
CA THR A 68 -2.99 4.39 -12.00
C THR A 68 -1.51 4.10 -12.29
N LYS A 69 -1.08 4.32 -13.54
CA LYS A 69 0.32 4.09 -13.96
C LYS A 69 1.32 4.92 -13.16
N GLU A 70 0.97 6.16 -12.80
CA GLU A 70 1.81 7.06 -11.99
C GLU A 70 2.13 6.43 -10.62
N HIS A 71 1.10 5.95 -9.91
CA HIS A 71 1.29 5.28 -8.63
C HIS A 71 2.08 3.97 -8.76
N ARG A 72 1.90 3.23 -9.87
CA ARG A 72 2.69 2.00 -10.12
C ARG A 72 4.19 2.27 -10.25
N GLU A 73 4.59 3.38 -10.86
CA GLU A 73 6.00 3.75 -10.95
C GLU A 73 6.57 4.12 -9.57
N LEU A 74 5.83 4.85 -8.74
CA LEU A 74 6.23 5.16 -7.37
C LEU A 74 6.32 3.90 -6.50
N PHE A 75 5.41 2.93 -6.69
CA PHE A 75 5.50 1.65 -6.00
C PHE A 75 6.75 0.84 -6.36
N LYS A 76 7.31 0.98 -7.58
CA LYS A 76 8.62 0.36 -7.90
C LYS A 76 9.73 0.90 -7.01
N VAL A 77 9.69 2.21 -6.71
CA VAL A 77 10.66 2.85 -5.80
C VAL A 77 10.40 2.38 -4.37
N LEU A 78 9.13 2.38 -3.93
CA LEU A 78 8.75 1.92 -2.59
C LEU A 78 9.21 0.48 -2.31
N PHE A 79 9.01 -0.44 -3.25
CA PHE A 79 9.44 -1.84 -3.10
C PHE A 79 10.96 -2.03 -3.14
N LYS A 80 11.73 -1.02 -3.59
CA LYS A 80 13.20 -1.04 -3.51
C LYS A 80 13.69 -0.46 -2.19
N THR A 81 13.03 0.56 -1.66
CA THR A 81 13.36 1.15 -0.35
C THR A 81 12.98 0.21 0.79
N HIS A 82 11.73 -0.28 0.79
CA HIS A 82 11.18 -1.11 1.86
C HIS A 82 11.01 -2.56 1.40
N VAL A 83 12.03 -3.37 1.66
CA VAL A 83 12.09 -4.77 1.22
C VAL A 83 11.80 -5.72 2.37
N HIS A 84 10.72 -6.50 2.23
CA HIS A 84 10.46 -7.66 3.07
C HIS A 84 10.69 -8.96 2.27
N HIS A 85 11.53 -9.85 2.79
CA HIS A 85 12.01 -11.05 2.10
C HIS A 85 10.90 -11.96 1.54
N GLN A 86 9.76 -12.07 2.22
CA GLN A 86 8.61 -12.89 1.78
C GLN A 86 7.49 -12.12 1.08
N ILE A 87 7.25 -10.86 1.44
CA ILE A 87 6.01 -10.15 1.09
C ILE A 87 6.22 -9.28 -0.15
N THR A 88 7.35 -8.55 -0.20
CA THR A 88 7.68 -7.68 -1.33
C THR A 88 7.73 -8.44 -2.67
N PRO A 89 8.27 -9.67 -2.77
CA PRO A 89 8.20 -10.46 -4.01
C PRO A 89 6.77 -10.77 -4.45
N LEU A 90 5.87 -11.08 -3.51
CA LEU A 90 4.45 -11.35 -3.81
C LEU A 90 3.75 -10.09 -4.32
N ALA A 91 3.94 -8.96 -3.64
CA ALA A 91 3.35 -7.68 -4.04
C ALA A 91 3.85 -7.22 -5.41
N ARG A 92 5.15 -7.39 -5.70
CA ARG A 92 5.71 -7.11 -7.03
C ARG A 92 5.12 -8.02 -8.10
N ARG A 93 4.96 -9.31 -7.81
CA ARG A 93 4.33 -10.25 -8.75
C ARG A 93 2.89 -9.83 -9.04
N GLU A 94 2.10 -9.48 -8.03
CA GLU A 94 0.70 -9.10 -8.25
C GLU A 94 0.52 -7.78 -9.03
N LEU A 95 1.45 -6.83 -8.87
CA LEU A 95 1.35 -5.53 -9.54
C LEU A 95 1.91 -5.52 -10.98
N PHE A 96 2.90 -6.37 -11.26
CA PHE A 96 3.65 -6.35 -12.53
C PHE A 96 3.51 -7.61 -13.39
N ASN A 97 2.91 -8.68 -12.87
CA ASN A 97 2.65 -9.88 -13.64
C ASN A 97 1.19 -9.79 -14.14
N GLU A 98 1.03 -9.51 -15.44
CA GLU A 98 -0.22 -9.69 -16.19
C GLU A 98 -0.40 -11.15 -16.60
#